data_AF-X0U5M8-F1
#
_entry.id   AF-X0U5M8-F1
#
_cell.length_a   1.000
_cell.length_b   1.000
_cell.length_c   1.000
_cell.angle_alpha   90.00
_cell.angle_beta   90.00
_cell.angle_gamma   90.00
#
_symmetry.space_group_name_H-M   'P 1'
#
loop_
_entity.id
_entity.type
_entity.pdbx_description
1 polymer ?
#
loop_
_entity_poly.entity_id
_entity_poly.type
_entity_poly.pdbx_seq_one_letter_code
_entity_poly.pdbx_strand_id
1 'polypeptide(L)'
;MLKSEVEAEELEKKGKQELKNKNYEVSKSLFEKARDINIQLNYMGKVGIIEKQLAQIKRVIEYKQRSKKKPIAETKSMKREVQEKEEPILKLEISKTKEIQVKESQEDLKLDDRKEILSEAKLRRARIREQIAQREKEAELKRNQDAKIKERENINKKEVQRGKQEFKIASEKEKEKEVSIKDAEIAMDRAKMAIDNKEFEEAKVFYKEAIDIFKIIGWFDQVDILYKEIKHVEIYKEEYLKKKILEAQRKQQKEEQYQKRVDTLLEDKKQKDELRSAKFKKIPSDIKNTIDKVNLLIEKAEKEVNANIYQRALNRYQYILELYKSIPPEKLDLTSEKLEIKKKIDDLKLKV
;
A
#
# COMPACT_ATOMS: atom_id res chain seq x y z
N MET A 1 11.42 -4.15 31.51
CA MET A 1 10.93 -3.64 30.21
C MET A 1 11.39 -4.53 29.05
N LEU A 2 12.68 -4.68 28.79
CA LEU A 2 13.18 -5.52 27.66
C LEU A 2 12.69 -6.98 27.66
N LYS A 3 12.55 -7.63 28.82
CA LYS A 3 12.06 -9.04 28.87
C LYS A 3 10.61 -9.20 28.43
N SER A 4 9.72 -8.30 28.87
CA SER A 4 8.29 -8.34 28.53
C SER A 4 8.04 -8.00 27.06
N GLU A 5 8.87 -7.14 26.47
CA GLU A 5 8.78 -6.83 25.04
C GLU A 5 9.15 -8.04 24.16
N VAL A 6 10.26 -8.72 24.49
CA VAL A 6 10.67 -9.94 23.78
C VAL A 6 9.62 -11.04 23.94
N GLU A 7 9.03 -11.17 25.13
CA GLU A 7 7.96 -12.14 25.39
C GLU A 7 6.71 -11.87 24.54
N ALA A 8 6.30 -10.60 24.40
CA ALA A 8 5.18 -10.23 23.54
C ALA A 8 5.44 -10.57 22.07
N GLU A 9 6.65 -10.29 21.56
CA GLU A 9 7.02 -10.59 20.17
C GLU A 9 7.12 -12.10 19.90
N GLU A 10 7.62 -12.88 20.85
CA GLU A 10 7.62 -14.34 20.74
C GLU A 10 6.21 -14.92 20.70
N LEU A 11 5.30 -14.40 21.54
CA LEU A 11 3.90 -14.81 21.56
C LEU A 11 3.19 -14.47 20.25
N GLU A 12 3.45 -13.28 19.67
CA GLU A 12 2.94 -12.92 18.35
C GLU A 12 3.48 -13.85 17.25
N LYS A 13 4.78 -14.18 17.29
CA LYS A 13 5.40 -15.06 16.31
C LYS A 13 4.82 -16.47 16.37
N LYS A 14 4.64 -17.01 17.58
CA LYS A 14 3.97 -18.30 17.83
C LYS A 14 2.51 -18.25 17.39
N GLY A 15 1.79 -17.17 17.69
CA GLY A 15 0.41 -16.94 17.28
C GLY A 15 0.22 -16.97 15.76
N LYS A 16 1.13 -16.32 15.01
CA LYS A 16 1.18 -16.34 13.54
C LYS A 16 1.47 -17.73 12.99
N GLN A 17 2.36 -18.50 13.64
CA GLN A 17 2.66 -19.87 13.23
C GLN A 17 1.44 -20.79 13.41
N GLU A 18 0.75 -20.70 14.55
CA GLU A 18 -0.47 -21.47 14.80
C GLU A 18 -1.62 -21.09 13.85
N LEU A 19 -1.68 -19.83 13.43
CA LEU A 19 -2.61 -19.37 12.40
C LEU A 19 -2.38 -20.09 11.06
N LYS A 20 -1.11 -20.24 10.64
CA LYS A 20 -0.73 -20.98 9.43
C LYS A 20 -1.10 -22.46 9.54
N ASN A 21 -0.97 -23.03 10.73
CA ASN A 21 -1.36 -24.40 11.03
C ASN A 21 -2.89 -24.60 11.16
N LYS A 22 -3.70 -23.54 10.97
CA LYS A 22 -5.17 -23.55 11.12
C LYS A 22 -5.66 -23.85 12.54
N ASN A 23 -4.80 -23.72 13.55
CA ASN A 23 -5.09 -23.89 14.97
C ASN A 23 -5.61 -22.58 15.57
N TYR A 24 -6.82 -22.18 15.15
CA TYR A 24 -7.35 -20.85 15.43
C TYR A 24 -7.60 -20.55 16.91
N GLU A 25 -7.98 -21.54 17.73
CA GLU A 25 -8.20 -21.37 19.18
C GLU A 25 -6.89 -21.11 19.92
N VAL A 26 -5.83 -21.85 19.57
CA VAL A 26 -4.49 -21.67 20.18
C VAL A 26 -3.90 -20.33 19.76
N SER A 27 -4.02 -19.99 18.47
CA SER A 27 -3.60 -18.70 17.92
C SER A 27 -4.30 -17.53 18.64
N LYS A 28 -5.62 -17.62 18.86
CA LYS A 28 -6.39 -16.62 19.61
C LYS A 28 -5.85 -16.40 21.02
N SER A 29 -5.60 -17.46 21.79
CA SER A 29 -5.08 -17.34 23.15
C SER A 29 -3.68 -16.71 23.20
N LEU A 30 -2.81 -17.04 22.23
CA LEU A 30 -1.48 -16.43 22.13
C LEU A 30 -1.54 -14.93 21.84
N PHE A 31 -2.43 -14.51 20.93
CA PHE A 31 -2.65 -13.09 20.64
C PHE A 31 -3.30 -12.33 21.81
N GLU A 32 -4.20 -12.95 22.58
CA GLU A 32 -4.76 -12.34 23.80
C GLU A 32 -3.66 -12.08 24.84
N LYS A 33 -2.75 -13.05 25.05
CA LYS A 33 -1.59 -12.88 25.95
C LYS A 33 -0.62 -11.79 25.47
N ALA A 34 -0.30 -11.77 24.17
CA ALA A 34 0.55 -10.72 23.60
C ALA A 34 -0.08 -9.32 23.70
N ARG A 35 -1.41 -9.22 23.54
CA ARG A 35 -2.16 -7.98 23.72
C ARG A 35 -2.02 -7.46 25.14
N ASP A 36 -2.25 -8.32 26.13
CA ASP A 36 -2.25 -7.91 27.54
C ASP A 36 -0.86 -7.41 27.98
N ILE A 37 0.22 -8.03 27.48
CA ILE A 37 1.60 -7.55 27.72
C ILE A 37 1.84 -6.20 27.03
N ASN A 38 1.39 -6.02 25.78
CA ASN A 38 1.53 -4.74 25.07
C ASN A 38 0.70 -3.61 25.72
N ILE A 39 -0.43 -3.92 26.37
CA ILE A 39 -1.19 -2.96 27.19
C ILE A 39 -0.37 -2.55 28.41
N GLN A 40 0.25 -3.50 29.12
CA GLN A 40 1.12 -3.22 30.27
C GLN A 40 2.35 -2.36 29.90
N LEU A 41 2.86 -2.51 28.68
CA LEU A 41 3.95 -1.71 28.13
C LEU A 41 3.51 -0.37 27.51
N ASN A 42 2.20 -0.08 27.50
CA ASN A 42 1.60 1.11 26.90
C ASN A 42 1.86 1.27 25.38
N TYR A 43 2.04 0.15 24.66
CA TYR A 43 2.26 0.12 23.22
C TYR A 43 0.94 0.05 22.43
N MET A 44 0.13 1.12 22.51
CA MET A 44 -1.22 1.16 21.94
C MET A 44 -1.28 0.87 20.42
N GLY A 45 -0.24 1.23 19.67
CA GLY A 45 -0.12 0.89 18.25
C GLY A 45 -0.09 -0.62 17.99
N LYS A 46 0.73 -1.36 18.76
CA LYS A 46 0.82 -2.83 18.66
C LYS A 46 -0.49 -3.49 19.13
N VAL A 47 -1.13 -2.95 20.18
CA VAL A 47 -2.44 -3.42 20.67
C VAL A 47 -3.51 -3.36 19.57
N GLY A 48 -3.65 -2.22 18.88
CA GLY A 48 -4.64 -2.09 17.80
C GLY A 48 -4.42 -3.05 16.63
N ILE A 49 -3.17 -3.41 16.32
CA ILE A 49 -2.85 -4.41 15.30
C ILE A 49 -3.30 -5.81 15.77
N ILE A 50 -2.99 -6.16 17.01
CA ILE A 50 -3.37 -7.46 17.59
C ILE A 50 -4.90 -7.61 17.68
N GLU A 51 -5.62 -6.54 18.04
CA GLU A 51 -7.09 -6.56 18.09
C GLU A 51 -7.73 -6.81 16.73
N LYS A 52 -7.21 -6.19 15.67
CA LYS A 52 -7.65 -6.46 14.29
C LYS A 52 -7.44 -7.93 13.91
N GLN A 53 -6.30 -8.51 14.29
CA GLN A 53 -6.00 -9.92 14.07
C GLN A 53 -6.95 -10.84 14.86
N LEU A 54 -7.20 -10.53 16.13
CA LEU A 54 -8.16 -11.27 16.97
C LEU A 54 -9.58 -11.23 16.38
N ALA A 55 -10.01 -10.10 15.82
CA ALA A 55 -11.32 -9.97 15.17
C ALA A 55 -11.42 -10.83 13.90
N GLN A 56 -10.34 -10.96 13.12
CA GLN A 56 -10.28 -11.87 11.98
C GLN A 56 -10.35 -13.33 12.43
N ILE A 57 -9.56 -13.71 13.44
CA ILE A 57 -9.55 -15.08 13.99
C ILE A 57 -10.93 -15.48 14.52
N LYS A 58 -11.59 -14.58 15.28
CA LYS A 58 -12.96 -14.81 15.79
C LYS A 58 -13.96 -15.09 14.67
N ARG A 59 -13.94 -14.32 13.58
CA ARG A 59 -14.80 -14.55 12.41
C ARG A 59 -14.58 -15.92 11.78
N VAL A 60 -13.32 -16.36 11.68
CA VAL A 60 -12.98 -17.68 11.12
C VAL A 60 -13.44 -18.82 12.02
N ILE A 61 -13.28 -18.67 13.35
CA ILE A 61 -13.76 -19.64 14.34
C ILE A 61 -15.29 -19.74 14.26
N GLU A 62 -15.98 -18.61 14.25
CA GLU A 62 -17.44 -18.56 14.17
C GLU A 62 -17.97 -19.21 12.89
N TYR A 63 -17.33 -18.93 11.75
CA TYR A 63 -17.65 -19.59 10.47
C TYR A 63 -17.47 -21.11 10.54
N LYS A 64 -16.37 -21.59 11.13
CA LYS A 64 -16.13 -23.03 11.35
C LYS A 64 -17.13 -23.68 12.30
N GLN A 65 -17.62 -22.94 13.31
CA GLN A 65 -18.65 -23.44 14.22
C GLN A 65 -20.02 -23.49 13.54
N ARG A 66 -20.35 -22.50 12.71
CA ARG A 66 -21.58 -22.48 11.91
C ARG A 66 -21.60 -23.61 10.88
N SER A 67 -20.47 -23.90 10.22
CA SER A 67 -20.39 -25.01 9.23
C SER A 67 -20.40 -26.40 9.85
N LYS A 68 -20.05 -26.54 11.15
CA LYS A 68 -20.14 -27.80 11.89
C LYS A 68 -21.52 -28.07 12.49
N LYS A 69 -22.38 -27.06 12.67
CA LYS A 69 -23.78 -27.29 13.00
C LYS A 69 -24.46 -27.85 11.74
N LYS A 70 -24.81 -29.15 11.78
CA LYS A 70 -25.70 -29.75 10.77
C LYS A 70 -26.90 -28.82 10.54
N PRO A 71 -27.40 -28.68 9.30
CA PRO A 71 -28.61 -27.92 9.04
C PRO A 71 -29.72 -28.52 9.91
N ILE A 72 -30.09 -27.81 10.97
CA ILE A 72 -31.33 -28.09 11.69
C ILE A 72 -32.41 -27.82 10.65
N ALA A 73 -33.20 -28.85 10.41
CA ALA A 73 -34.30 -28.85 9.49
C ALA A 73 -35.26 -27.68 9.78
N GLU A 74 -35.02 -26.53 9.15
CA GLU A 74 -36.06 -25.55 8.83
C GLU A 74 -36.77 -25.99 7.54
N THR A 75 -37.24 -27.24 7.54
CA THR A 75 -38.35 -27.69 6.70
C THR A 75 -39.63 -27.58 7.52
N LYS A 76 -40.04 -26.33 7.81
CA LYS A 76 -41.43 -26.00 8.17
C LYS A 76 -41.64 -24.51 7.92
N SER A 77 -42.07 -24.19 6.70
CA SER A 77 -43.13 -23.19 6.39
C SER A 77 -43.03 -22.52 5.01
N MET A 78 -42.39 -23.11 3.99
CA MET A 78 -42.54 -22.61 2.61
C MET A 78 -42.59 -23.76 1.59
N LYS A 79 -43.55 -24.66 1.78
CA LYS A 79 -44.19 -25.40 0.69
C LYS A 79 -45.70 -25.34 0.95
N ARG A 80 -46.33 -24.25 0.52
CA ARG A 80 -47.75 -24.34 0.13
C ARG A 80 -47.72 -24.94 -1.26
N GLU A 81 -48.12 -26.20 -1.32
CA GLU A 81 -48.58 -26.84 -2.54
C GLU A 81 -49.50 -25.87 -3.28
N VAL A 82 -49.10 -25.57 -4.50
CA VAL A 82 -50.00 -25.27 -5.59
C VAL A 82 -50.84 -26.54 -5.77
N GLN A 83 -51.95 -26.63 -5.03
CA GLN A 83 -53.10 -27.39 -5.50
C GLN A 83 -53.95 -26.39 -6.27
N GLU A 84 -53.84 -26.45 -7.60
CA GLU A 84 -54.95 -26.21 -8.49
C GLU A 84 -56.21 -26.85 -7.89
N LYS A 85 -57.13 -26.02 -7.45
CA LYS A 85 -58.54 -26.34 -7.50
C LYS A 85 -59.20 -25.20 -8.26
N GLU A 86 -59.34 -25.48 -9.55
CA GLU A 86 -60.33 -24.91 -10.44
C GLU A 86 -61.59 -24.58 -9.67
N GLU A 87 -62.07 -23.35 -9.80
CA GLU A 87 -63.44 -22.99 -9.47
C GLU A 87 -64.38 -23.79 -10.39
N PRO A 88 -65.25 -24.68 -9.88
CA PRO A 88 -66.45 -25.00 -10.60
C PRO A 88 -67.51 -23.98 -10.15
N ILE A 89 -67.94 -23.19 -11.12
CA ILE A 89 -69.24 -22.51 -11.13
C ILE A 89 -70.31 -23.51 -10.68
N LEU A 90 -70.69 -23.48 -9.40
CA LEU A 90 -71.81 -24.26 -8.88
C LEU A 90 -73.05 -23.38 -8.86
N LYS A 91 -73.80 -23.58 -9.95
CA LYS A 91 -75.23 -23.30 -10.12
C LYS A 91 -75.98 -23.33 -8.78
N LEU A 92 -76.68 -22.24 -8.48
CA LEU A 92 -77.81 -22.28 -7.57
C LEU A 92 -78.86 -23.25 -8.13
N GLU A 93 -78.86 -24.48 -7.62
CA GLU A 93 -79.95 -25.42 -7.78
C GLU A 93 -81.17 -24.91 -7.01
N ILE A 94 -82.05 -24.27 -7.77
CA ILE A 94 -83.47 -24.18 -7.48
C ILE A 94 -84.03 -25.60 -7.57
N SER A 95 -84.36 -26.23 -6.44
CA SER A 95 -85.57 -27.07 -6.36
C SER A 95 -85.88 -27.64 -4.97
N LYS A 96 -87.12 -27.33 -4.55
CA LYS A 96 -88.13 -28.23 -3.98
C LYS A 96 -87.98 -28.71 -2.53
N THR A 97 -88.76 -28.05 -1.67
CA THR A 97 -89.84 -28.72 -0.92
C THR A 97 -91.15 -27.99 -1.28
N LYS A 98 -91.97 -28.57 -2.17
CA LYS A 98 -93.22 -29.30 -1.85
C LYS A 98 -94.11 -28.47 -0.91
N GLU A 99 -95.07 -27.76 -1.51
CA GLU A 99 -96.49 -28.16 -1.57
C GLU A 99 -97.17 -27.96 -0.23
N ILE A 100 -98.09 -26.99 -0.16
CA ILE A 100 -99.44 -27.19 0.36
C ILE A 100 -100.34 -26.16 -0.35
N GLN A 101 -101.25 -26.70 -1.16
CA GLN A 101 -102.44 -26.01 -1.64
C GLN A 101 -103.27 -25.60 -0.42
N VAL A 102 -103.51 -24.31 -0.26
CA VAL A 102 -104.56 -23.84 0.65
C VAL A 102 -105.89 -24.08 -0.06
N LYS A 103 -106.48 -25.26 0.20
CA LYS A 103 -107.91 -25.48 0.07
C LYS A 103 -108.59 -24.76 1.23
N GLU A 104 -109.61 -23.99 0.88
CA GLU A 104 -110.66 -23.57 1.80
C GLU A 104 -111.21 -24.80 2.53
N SER A 105 -111.24 -24.70 3.86
CA SER A 105 -112.17 -25.45 4.69
C SER A 105 -112.58 -24.49 5.80
N GLN A 106 -113.83 -24.10 5.75
CA GLN A 106 -114.54 -23.41 6.81
C GLN A 106 -114.48 -24.30 8.05
N GLU A 107 -113.85 -23.82 9.13
CA GLU A 107 -114.08 -24.32 10.48
C GLU A 107 -113.85 -23.15 11.44
N ASP A 108 -114.88 -22.88 12.24
CA ASP A 108 -114.97 -21.78 13.19
C ASP A 108 -113.85 -21.85 14.24
N LEU A 109 -112.86 -20.96 14.12
CA LEU A 109 -111.84 -20.74 15.13
C LEU A 109 -111.97 -19.31 15.68
N LYS A 110 -112.15 -19.28 17.00
CA LYS A 110 -112.42 -18.12 17.85
C LYS A 110 -111.38 -17.01 17.63
N LEU A 111 -111.84 -15.76 17.74
CA LEU A 111 -111.13 -14.51 17.45
C LEU A 111 -109.86 -14.22 18.29
N ASP A 112 -109.46 -15.12 19.20
CA ASP A 112 -108.34 -14.90 20.13
C ASP A 112 -107.01 -15.54 19.68
N ASP A 113 -107.00 -16.68 19.00
CA ASP A 113 -105.74 -17.37 18.60
C ASP A 113 -105.04 -16.71 17.39
N ARG A 114 -105.78 -15.92 16.59
CA ARG A 114 -105.25 -15.22 15.40
C ARG A 114 -104.37 -14.03 15.76
N LYS A 115 -104.60 -13.43 16.94
CA LYS A 115 -103.75 -12.35 17.47
C LYS A 115 -102.40 -12.89 17.95
N GLU A 116 -102.38 -14.12 18.48
CA GLU A 116 -101.19 -14.76 19.04
C GLU A 116 -100.18 -15.13 17.94
N ILE A 117 -100.63 -15.74 16.84
CA ILE A 117 -99.80 -16.09 15.67
C ILE A 117 -99.23 -14.83 14.98
N LEU A 118 -100.03 -13.76 14.87
CA LEU A 118 -99.58 -12.46 14.36
C LEU A 118 -98.57 -11.78 15.31
N SER A 119 -98.68 -12.00 16.61
CA SER A 119 -97.74 -11.49 17.61
C SER A 119 -96.40 -12.22 17.54
N GLU A 120 -96.42 -13.54 17.36
CA GLU A 120 -95.21 -14.36 17.27
C GLU A 120 -94.46 -14.13 15.95
N ALA A 121 -95.19 -13.98 14.84
CA ALA A 121 -94.60 -13.61 13.55
C ALA A 121 -93.96 -12.21 13.58
N LYS A 122 -94.54 -11.24 14.29
CA LYS A 122 -93.93 -9.93 14.53
C LYS A 122 -92.66 -10.05 15.39
N LEU A 123 -92.69 -10.89 16.43
CA LEU A 123 -91.53 -11.12 17.30
C LEU A 123 -90.37 -11.81 16.54
N ARG A 124 -90.67 -12.79 15.69
CA ARG A 124 -89.66 -13.45 14.82
C ARG A 124 -89.06 -12.48 13.81
N ARG A 125 -89.88 -11.62 13.18
CA ARG A 125 -89.38 -10.55 12.28
C ARG A 125 -88.51 -9.54 13.02
N ALA A 126 -88.86 -9.18 14.26
CA ALA A 126 -88.04 -8.31 15.09
C ALA A 126 -86.67 -8.93 15.42
N ARG A 127 -86.63 -10.21 15.84
CA ARG A 127 -85.38 -10.94 16.09
C ARG A 127 -84.50 -11.06 14.85
N ILE A 128 -85.09 -11.33 13.69
CA ILE A 128 -84.34 -11.40 12.41
C ILE A 128 -83.74 -10.04 12.07
N ARG A 129 -84.50 -8.94 12.22
CA ARG A 129 -83.98 -7.57 12.01
C ARG A 129 -82.85 -7.23 12.98
N GLU A 130 -82.98 -7.64 14.24
CA GLU A 130 -81.93 -7.43 15.24
C GLU A 130 -80.66 -8.23 14.92
N GLN A 131 -80.78 -9.48 14.47
CA GLN A 131 -79.64 -10.29 14.01
C GLN A 131 -78.99 -9.72 12.75
N ILE A 132 -79.77 -9.18 11.81
CA ILE A 132 -79.24 -8.50 10.61
C ILE A 132 -78.49 -7.23 11.03
N ALA A 133 -79.07 -6.41 11.91
CA ALA A 133 -78.43 -5.20 12.42
C ALA A 133 -77.14 -5.49 13.21
N GLN A 134 -77.09 -6.59 13.98
CA GLN A 134 -75.87 -7.04 14.66
C GLN A 134 -74.80 -7.51 13.66
N ARG A 135 -75.18 -8.29 12.64
CA ARG A 135 -74.25 -8.71 11.57
C ARG A 135 -73.74 -7.55 10.74
N GLU A 136 -74.55 -6.54 10.48
CA GLU A 136 -74.13 -5.30 9.80
C GLU A 136 -73.11 -4.53 10.64
N LYS A 137 -73.36 -4.37 11.95
CA LYS A 137 -72.38 -3.74 12.87
C LYS A 137 -71.07 -4.53 12.95
N GLU A 138 -71.12 -5.86 13.02
CA GLU A 138 -69.92 -6.71 13.02
C GLU A 138 -69.17 -6.65 11.68
N ALA A 139 -69.89 -6.63 10.56
CA ALA A 139 -69.29 -6.50 9.23
C ALA A 139 -68.63 -5.12 9.04
N GLU A 140 -69.24 -4.06 9.57
CA GLU A 140 -68.68 -2.71 9.56
C GLU A 140 -67.44 -2.59 10.46
N LEU A 141 -67.46 -3.23 11.65
CA LEU A 141 -66.29 -3.32 12.53
C LEU A 141 -65.13 -4.04 11.85
N LYS A 142 -65.40 -5.16 11.16
CA LYS A 142 -64.39 -5.90 10.37
C LYS A 142 -63.85 -5.07 9.22
N ARG A 143 -64.69 -4.39 8.45
CA ARG A 143 -64.25 -3.47 7.37
C ARG A 143 -63.35 -2.36 7.89
N ASN A 144 -63.68 -1.78 9.05
CA ASN A 144 -62.86 -0.75 9.70
C ASN A 144 -61.52 -1.30 10.22
N GLN A 145 -61.49 -2.53 10.72
CA GLN A 145 -60.23 -3.21 11.11
C GLN A 145 -59.36 -3.51 9.89
N ASP A 146 -59.94 -4.05 8.82
CA ASP A 146 -59.22 -4.34 7.57
C ASP A 146 -58.67 -3.06 6.92
N ALA A 147 -59.43 -1.97 6.96
CA ALA A 147 -58.96 -0.66 6.50
C ALA A 147 -57.75 -0.16 7.31
N LYS A 148 -57.78 -0.29 8.65
CA LYS A 148 -56.65 0.04 9.51
C LYS A 148 -55.43 -0.86 9.28
N ILE A 149 -55.62 -2.15 9.01
CA ILE A 149 -54.54 -3.08 8.67
C ILE A 149 -53.90 -2.67 7.34
N LYS A 150 -54.70 -2.39 6.31
CA LYS A 150 -54.20 -1.91 5.01
C LYS A 150 -53.47 -0.58 5.12
N GLU A 151 -53.95 0.33 5.95
CA GLU A 151 -53.28 1.61 6.21
C GLU A 151 -51.91 1.40 6.88
N ARG A 152 -51.83 0.54 7.91
CA ARG A 152 -50.55 0.16 8.54
C ARG A 152 -49.59 -0.53 7.58
N GLU A 153 -50.08 -1.45 6.74
CA GLU A 153 -49.26 -2.08 5.71
C GLU A 153 -48.71 -1.06 4.70
N ASN A 154 -49.51 -0.07 4.32
CA ASN A 154 -49.07 1.00 3.42
C ASN A 154 -48.04 1.93 4.07
N ILE A 155 -48.19 2.25 5.36
CA ILE A 155 -47.20 3.02 6.13
C ILE A 155 -45.88 2.24 6.20
N ASN A 156 -45.93 0.95 6.59
CA ASN A 156 -44.74 0.10 6.66
C ASN A 156 -44.04 -0.05 5.30
N LYS A 157 -44.81 -0.20 4.21
CA LYS A 157 -44.23 -0.25 2.85
C LYS A 157 -43.51 1.05 2.49
N LYS A 158 -44.08 2.21 2.85
CA LYS A 158 -43.44 3.53 2.62
C LYS A 158 -42.18 3.70 3.47
N GLU A 159 -42.18 3.27 4.73
CA GLU A 159 -41.00 3.32 5.59
C GLU A 159 -39.87 2.41 5.08
N VAL A 160 -40.19 1.17 4.66
CA VAL A 160 -39.22 0.26 4.06
C VAL A 160 -38.64 0.85 2.77
N GLN A 161 -39.45 1.52 1.95
CA GLN A 161 -38.96 2.21 0.75
C GLN A 161 -38.04 3.39 1.08
N ARG A 162 -38.38 4.21 2.08
CA ARG A 162 -37.51 5.31 2.55
C ARG A 162 -36.18 4.77 3.08
N GLY A 163 -36.20 3.74 3.92
CA GLY A 163 -34.97 3.11 4.43
C GLY A 163 -34.09 2.55 3.31
N LYS A 164 -34.68 1.97 2.25
CA LYS A 164 -33.91 1.53 1.06
C LYS A 164 -33.27 2.69 0.30
N GLN A 165 -33.97 3.82 0.17
CA GLN A 165 -33.44 5.02 -0.49
C GLN A 165 -32.32 5.65 0.33
N GLU A 166 -32.50 5.80 1.64
CA GLU A 166 -31.48 6.32 2.56
C GLU A 166 -30.22 5.44 2.56
N PHE A 167 -30.39 4.12 2.59
CA PHE A 167 -29.27 3.18 2.49
C PHE A 167 -28.52 3.32 1.15
N LYS A 168 -29.26 3.51 0.04
CA LYS A 168 -28.63 3.72 -1.28
C LYS A 168 -27.80 5.01 -1.30
N ILE A 169 -28.35 6.12 -0.79
CA ILE A 169 -27.64 7.41 -0.70
C ILE A 169 -26.42 7.29 0.22
N ALA A 170 -26.56 6.61 1.37
CA ALA A 170 -25.45 6.40 2.28
C ALA A 170 -24.32 5.56 1.64
N SER A 171 -24.69 4.51 0.91
CA SER A 171 -23.73 3.66 0.18
C SER A 171 -23.03 4.42 -0.96
N GLU A 172 -23.73 5.31 -1.67
CA GLU A 172 -23.14 6.16 -2.70
C GLU A 172 -22.15 7.17 -2.09
N LYS A 173 -22.52 7.83 -0.99
CA LYS A 173 -21.62 8.73 -0.24
C LYS A 173 -20.40 8.02 0.31
N GLU A 174 -20.53 6.78 0.76
CA GLU A 174 -19.40 5.98 1.24
C GLU A 174 -18.41 5.65 0.11
N LYS A 175 -18.93 5.31 -1.08
CA LYS A 175 -18.10 5.10 -2.28
C LYS A 175 -17.39 6.36 -2.74
N GLU A 176 -18.08 7.51 -2.73
CA GLU A 176 -17.45 8.80 -3.05
C GLU A 176 -16.30 9.12 -2.11
N LYS A 177 -16.49 8.92 -0.79
CA LYS A 177 -15.43 9.06 0.19
C LYS A 177 -14.26 8.11 -0.07
N GLU A 178 -14.53 6.85 -0.42
CA GLU A 178 -13.47 5.89 -0.72
C GLU A 178 -12.64 6.30 -1.94
N VAL A 179 -13.29 6.85 -2.99
CA VAL A 179 -12.59 7.40 -4.16
C VAL A 179 -11.72 8.58 -3.75
N SER A 180 -12.26 9.53 -2.99
CA SER A 180 -11.48 10.69 -2.53
C SER A 180 -10.31 10.29 -1.62
N ILE A 181 -10.45 9.24 -0.80
CA ILE A 181 -9.33 8.70 -0.01
C ILE A 181 -8.21 8.20 -0.94
N LYS A 182 -8.55 7.44 -1.98
CA LYS A 182 -7.56 6.94 -2.96
C LYS A 182 -6.87 8.08 -3.69
N ASP A 183 -7.60 9.13 -4.08
CA ASP A 183 -7.01 10.29 -4.74
C ASP A 183 -6.02 11.02 -3.81
N ALA A 184 -6.34 11.15 -2.52
CA ALA A 184 -5.44 11.73 -1.52
C ALA A 184 -4.18 10.86 -1.31
N GLU A 185 -4.33 9.54 -1.27
CA GLU A 185 -3.20 8.60 -1.18
C GLU A 185 -2.28 8.72 -2.40
N ILE A 186 -2.84 8.82 -3.61
CA ILE A 186 -2.07 9.03 -4.84
C ILE A 186 -1.29 10.34 -4.78
N ALA A 187 -1.92 11.43 -4.32
CA ALA A 187 -1.25 12.72 -4.15
C ALA A 187 -0.09 12.63 -3.15
N MET A 188 -0.29 11.94 -2.02
CA MET A 188 0.78 11.72 -1.04
C MET A 188 1.95 10.89 -1.60
N ASP A 189 1.67 9.85 -2.38
CA ASP A 189 2.73 9.05 -2.99
C ASP A 189 3.52 9.85 -4.03
N ARG A 190 2.85 10.69 -4.82
CA ARG A 190 3.53 11.65 -5.71
C ARG A 190 4.40 12.65 -4.93
N ALA A 191 3.91 13.13 -3.79
CA ALA A 191 4.69 14.02 -2.93
C ALA A 191 5.99 13.36 -2.45
N LYS A 192 5.93 12.09 -2.01
CA LYS A 192 7.11 11.32 -1.62
C LYS A 192 8.08 11.11 -2.78
N MET A 193 7.57 10.75 -3.96
CA MET A 193 8.42 10.61 -5.15
C MET A 193 9.12 11.92 -5.52
N ALA A 194 8.43 13.06 -5.42
CA ALA A 194 9.03 14.37 -5.65
C ALA A 194 10.14 14.70 -4.63
N ILE A 195 10.00 14.31 -3.35
CA ILE A 195 11.07 14.43 -2.35
C ILE A 195 12.29 13.60 -2.75
N ASP A 196 12.08 12.34 -3.15
CA ASP A 196 13.16 11.44 -3.57
C ASP A 196 13.90 11.98 -4.80
N ASN A 197 13.17 12.61 -5.73
CA ASN A 197 13.71 13.30 -6.91
C ASN A 197 14.34 14.66 -6.59
N LYS A 198 14.24 15.13 -5.34
CA LYS A 198 14.73 16.45 -4.85
C LYS A 198 13.94 17.65 -5.42
N GLU A 199 12.70 17.42 -5.83
CA GLU A 199 11.73 18.40 -6.32
C GLU A 199 10.86 18.91 -5.17
N PHE A 200 11.48 19.63 -4.23
CA PHE A 200 10.85 19.99 -2.95
C PHE A 200 9.61 20.90 -3.08
N GLU A 201 9.56 21.78 -4.09
CA GLU A 201 8.38 22.65 -4.27
C GLU A 201 7.19 21.87 -4.84
N GLU A 202 7.43 20.92 -5.74
CA GLU A 202 6.39 20.03 -6.27
C GLU A 202 5.83 19.13 -5.18
N ALA A 203 6.70 18.59 -4.31
CA ALA A 203 6.27 17.83 -3.14
C ALA A 203 5.28 18.61 -2.25
N LYS A 204 5.53 19.91 -2.03
CA LYS A 204 4.60 20.77 -1.27
C LYS A 204 3.26 20.97 -1.99
N VAL A 205 3.26 21.06 -3.32
CA VAL A 205 2.02 21.17 -4.11
C VAL A 205 1.19 19.91 -3.93
N PHE A 206 1.79 18.72 -4.10
CA PHE A 206 1.08 17.46 -3.93
C PHE A 206 0.57 17.24 -2.50
N TYR A 207 1.32 17.65 -1.47
CA TYR A 207 0.80 17.62 -0.10
C TYR A 207 -0.36 18.59 0.13
N LYS A 208 -0.37 19.76 -0.51
CA LYS A 208 -1.52 20.68 -0.45
C LYS A 208 -2.76 20.10 -1.14
N GLU A 209 -2.58 19.44 -2.29
CA GLU A 209 -3.67 18.71 -2.96
C GLU A 209 -4.26 17.64 -2.06
N ALA A 210 -3.43 16.82 -1.40
CA ALA A 210 -3.90 15.83 -0.44
C ALA A 210 -4.63 16.46 0.76
N ILE A 211 -4.14 17.60 1.27
CA ILE A 211 -4.80 18.36 2.35
C ILE A 211 -6.20 18.81 1.92
N ASP A 212 -6.34 19.37 0.72
CA ASP A 212 -7.63 19.87 0.24
C ASP A 212 -8.64 18.74 0.10
N ILE A 213 -8.21 17.56 -0.37
CA ILE A 213 -9.05 16.36 -0.43
C ILE A 213 -9.46 15.89 0.97
N PHE A 214 -8.51 15.79 1.92
CA PHE A 214 -8.84 15.37 3.30
C PHE A 214 -9.76 16.36 4.03
N LYS A 215 -9.65 17.66 3.75
CA LYS A 215 -10.59 18.67 4.28
C LYS A 215 -12.01 18.45 3.77
N ILE A 216 -12.18 18.12 2.49
CA ILE A 216 -13.51 17.83 1.90
C ILE A 216 -14.14 16.59 2.56
N ILE A 217 -13.33 15.57 2.87
CA ILE A 217 -13.82 14.32 3.51
C ILE A 217 -14.05 14.52 5.03
N GLY A 218 -13.42 15.53 5.64
CA GLY A 218 -13.50 15.83 7.07
C GLY A 218 -12.46 15.08 7.93
N TRP A 219 -11.33 14.69 7.35
CA TRP A 219 -10.25 13.96 8.02
C TRP A 219 -9.14 14.91 8.52
N PHE A 220 -9.47 15.74 9.52
CA PHE A 220 -8.58 16.80 9.99
C PHE A 220 -7.29 16.29 10.66
N ASP A 221 -7.32 15.11 11.29
CA ASP A 221 -6.11 14.52 11.87
C ASP A 221 -5.01 14.29 10.81
N GLN A 222 -5.41 13.86 9.60
CA GLN A 222 -4.47 13.68 8.49
C GLN A 222 -3.97 15.02 7.95
N VAL A 223 -4.81 16.04 7.93
CA VAL A 223 -4.43 17.40 7.52
C VAL A 223 -3.32 17.94 8.42
N ASP A 224 -3.43 17.75 9.74
CA ASP A 224 -2.40 18.20 10.69
C ASP A 224 -1.07 17.47 10.49
N ILE A 225 -1.12 16.17 10.19
CA ILE A 225 0.08 15.38 9.86
C ILE A 225 0.72 15.94 8.58
N LEU A 226 -0.06 16.20 7.54
CA LEU A 226 0.45 16.72 6.27
C LEU A 226 1.06 18.13 6.41
N TYR A 227 0.50 18.99 7.27
CA TYR A 227 1.13 20.28 7.57
C TYR A 227 2.50 20.14 8.24
N LYS A 228 2.68 19.15 9.12
CA LYS A 228 4.00 18.85 9.71
C LYS A 228 4.95 18.33 8.63
N GLU A 229 4.46 17.49 7.73
CA GLU A 229 5.27 16.94 6.64
C GLU A 229 5.75 18.03 5.67
N ILE A 230 4.88 18.99 5.32
CA ILE A 230 5.29 20.17 4.53
C ILE A 230 6.42 20.96 5.22
N LYS A 231 6.40 21.09 6.55
CA LYS A 231 7.51 21.72 7.29
C LYS A 231 8.77 20.88 7.21
N HIS A 232 8.67 19.55 7.33
CA HIS A 232 9.82 18.65 7.18
C HIS A 232 10.42 18.73 5.77
N VAL A 233 9.62 18.91 4.73
CA VAL A 233 10.12 19.12 3.35
C VAL A 233 11.06 20.34 3.28
N GLU A 234 10.75 21.43 3.98
CA GLU A 234 11.63 22.60 4.04
C GLU A 234 12.96 22.28 4.74
N ILE A 235 12.90 21.52 5.84
CA ILE A 235 14.09 21.06 6.56
C ILE A 235 14.97 20.18 5.65
N TYR A 236 14.36 19.23 4.93
CA TYR A 236 15.07 18.36 3.98
C TYR A 236 15.73 19.16 2.86
N LYS A 237 15.06 20.19 2.34
CA LYS A 237 15.62 21.11 1.34
C LYS A 237 16.85 21.83 1.88
N GLU A 238 16.79 22.38 3.10
CA GLU A 238 17.92 23.06 3.72
C GLU A 238 19.11 22.11 3.98
N GLU A 239 18.85 20.93 4.51
CA GLU A 239 19.87 19.90 4.75
C GLU A 239 20.55 19.46 3.45
N TYR A 240 19.76 19.26 2.38
CA TYR A 240 20.28 18.93 1.07
C TYR A 240 21.20 20.04 0.52
N LEU A 241 20.79 21.30 0.63
CA LEU A 241 21.61 22.43 0.20
C LEU A 241 22.91 22.55 1.01
N LYS A 242 22.84 22.40 2.34
CA LYS A 242 24.03 22.39 3.22
C LYS A 242 25.00 21.27 2.82
N LYS A 243 24.49 20.06 2.56
CA LYS A 243 25.30 18.92 2.12
C LYS A 243 25.97 19.19 0.77
N LYS A 244 25.24 19.77 -0.20
CA LYS A 244 25.77 20.13 -1.51
C LYS A 244 26.89 21.16 -1.43
N ILE A 245 26.73 22.19 -0.58
CA ILE A 245 27.76 23.22 -0.35
C ILE A 245 29.01 22.59 0.28
N LEU A 246 28.84 21.75 1.30
CA LEU A 246 29.96 21.11 1.99
C LEU A 246 30.73 20.14 1.08
N GLU A 247 30.02 19.42 0.22
CA GLU A 247 30.65 18.55 -0.79
C GLU A 247 31.43 19.36 -1.83
N ALA A 248 30.87 20.48 -2.30
CA ALA A 248 31.57 21.40 -3.19
C ALA A 248 32.84 21.98 -2.55
N GLN A 249 32.78 22.40 -1.28
CA GLN A 249 33.94 22.87 -0.53
C GLN A 249 35.02 21.78 -0.39
N ARG A 250 34.64 20.54 -0.06
CA ARG A 250 35.58 19.42 0.01
C ARG A 250 36.24 19.14 -1.34
N LYS A 251 35.49 19.22 -2.44
CA LYS A 251 36.02 19.05 -3.79
C LYS A 251 37.01 20.17 -4.13
N GLN A 252 36.67 21.41 -3.81
CA GLN A 252 37.56 22.56 -4.00
C GLN A 252 38.85 22.43 -3.18
N GLN A 253 38.77 22.06 -1.89
CA GLN A 253 39.96 21.83 -1.06
C GLN A 253 40.87 20.73 -1.61
N LYS A 254 40.27 19.64 -2.14
CA LYS A 254 41.05 18.57 -2.78
C LYS A 254 41.75 19.06 -4.05
N GLU A 255 41.06 19.86 -4.86
CA GLU A 255 41.63 20.46 -6.07
C GLU A 255 42.77 21.42 -5.73
N GLU A 256 42.59 22.29 -4.73
CA GLU A 256 43.63 23.20 -4.25
C GLU A 256 44.85 22.44 -3.70
N GLN A 257 44.63 21.35 -2.96
CA GLN A 257 45.72 20.49 -2.49
C GLN A 257 46.45 19.79 -3.65
N TYR A 258 45.72 19.34 -4.66
CA TYR A 258 46.29 18.76 -5.86
C TYR A 258 47.14 19.78 -6.61
N GLN A 259 46.61 20.99 -6.84
CA GLN A 259 47.32 22.07 -7.51
C GLN A 259 48.61 22.43 -6.75
N LYS A 260 48.56 22.56 -5.42
CA LYS A 260 49.76 22.79 -4.60
C LYS A 260 50.83 21.71 -4.78
N ARG A 261 50.43 20.43 -4.91
CA ARG A 261 51.38 19.34 -5.17
C ARG A 261 51.98 19.43 -6.57
N VAL A 262 51.17 19.75 -7.57
CA VAL A 262 51.64 19.97 -8.94
C VAL A 262 52.65 21.11 -8.99
N ASP A 263 52.33 22.25 -8.35
CA ASP A 263 53.22 23.41 -8.31
C ASP A 263 54.54 23.08 -7.61
N THR A 264 54.49 22.35 -6.48
CA THR A 264 55.69 21.88 -5.77
C THR A 264 56.55 20.97 -6.65
N LEU A 265 55.94 20.02 -7.37
CA LEU A 265 56.66 19.12 -8.27
C LEU A 265 57.29 19.87 -9.46
N LEU A 266 56.62 20.90 -9.96
CA LEU A 266 57.16 21.76 -11.03
C LEU A 266 58.34 22.59 -10.52
N GLU A 267 58.26 23.13 -9.30
CA GLU A 267 59.36 23.85 -8.64
C GLU A 267 60.57 22.93 -8.44
N ASP A 268 60.36 21.73 -7.91
CA ASP A 268 61.40 20.72 -7.71
C ASP A 268 62.05 20.30 -9.04
N LYS A 269 61.24 20.16 -10.10
CA LYS A 269 61.73 19.84 -11.44
C LYS A 269 62.61 20.97 -11.97
N LYS A 270 62.17 22.23 -11.84
CA LYS A 270 62.97 23.41 -12.23
C LYS A 270 64.31 23.44 -11.48
N GLN A 271 64.29 23.26 -10.16
CA GLN A 271 65.52 23.24 -9.36
C GLN A 271 66.48 22.11 -9.77
N LYS A 272 65.95 20.91 -10.04
CA LYS A 272 66.76 19.79 -10.55
C LYS A 272 67.34 20.08 -11.93
N ASP A 273 66.57 20.69 -12.82
CA ASP A 273 67.03 21.06 -14.16
C ASP A 273 68.09 22.18 -14.08
N GLU A 274 67.95 23.15 -13.18
CA GLU A 274 68.95 24.16 -12.89
C GLU A 274 70.25 23.54 -12.35
N LEU A 275 70.16 22.65 -11.35
CA LEU A 275 71.31 21.91 -10.81
C LEU A 275 72.00 21.06 -11.88
N ARG A 276 71.23 20.37 -12.74
CA ARG A 276 71.76 19.64 -13.89
C ARG A 276 72.49 20.60 -14.84
N SER A 277 71.86 21.70 -15.22
CA SER A 277 72.46 22.71 -16.11
C SER A 277 73.76 23.29 -15.53
N ALA A 278 73.82 23.52 -14.22
CA ALA A 278 75.00 24.01 -13.52
C ALA A 278 76.13 22.97 -13.49
N LYS A 279 75.80 21.68 -13.35
CA LYS A 279 76.78 20.58 -13.51
C LYS A 279 77.32 20.52 -14.94
N PHE A 280 76.46 20.67 -15.96
CA PHE A 280 76.87 20.65 -17.37
C PHE A 280 77.71 21.87 -17.80
N LYS A 281 77.60 23.02 -17.13
CA LYS A 281 78.46 24.21 -17.39
C LYS A 281 79.94 23.99 -17.03
N LYS A 282 80.26 22.99 -16.20
CA LYS A 282 81.65 22.69 -15.76
C LYS A 282 82.32 21.59 -16.59
N ILE A 283 81.63 21.02 -17.58
CA ILE A 283 82.11 19.88 -18.35
C ILE A 283 82.75 20.38 -19.66
N PRO A 284 83.93 19.87 -20.05
CA PRO A 284 84.54 20.16 -21.35
C PRO A 284 83.60 19.85 -22.53
N SER A 285 83.65 20.67 -23.58
CA SER A 285 82.77 20.57 -24.77
C SER A 285 82.75 19.16 -25.39
N ASP A 286 83.87 18.46 -25.37
CA ASP A 286 84.01 17.14 -26.00
C ASP A 286 83.21 16.06 -25.25
N ILE A 287 83.14 16.16 -23.93
CA ILE A 287 82.35 15.26 -23.09
C ILE A 287 80.86 15.62 -23.23
N LYS A 288 80.53 16.91 -23.33
CA LYS A 288 79.16 17.38 -23.57
C LYS A 288 78.59 16.84 -24.89
N ASN A 289 79.34 16.95 -25.98
CA ASN A 289 78.94 16.41 -27.29
C ASN A 289 78.75 14.89 -27.25
N THR A 290 79.58 14.18 -26.47
CA THR A 290 79.45 12.73 -26.27
C THR A 290 78.17 12.37 -25.52
N ILE A 291 77.82 13.14 -24.48
CA ILE A 291 76.60 12.95 -23.70
C ILE A 291 75.35 13.26 -24.54
N ASP A 292 75.36 14.34 -25.32
CA ASP A 292 74.25 14.70 -26.21
C ASP A 292 74.01 13.60 -27.25
N LYS A 293 75.08 13.01 -27.79
CA LYS A 293 75.00 11.85 -28.68
C LYS A 293 74.44 10.62 -27.98
N VAL A 294 74.81 10.37 -26.72
CA VAL A 294 74.23 9.29 -25.91
C VAL A 294 72.74 9.50 -25.67
N ASN A 295 72.31 10.69 -25.27
CA ASN A 295 70.89 11.00 -25.04
C ASN A 295 70.05 10.76 -26.29
N LEU A 296 70.54 11.19 -27.46
CA LEU A 296 69.89 10.93 -28.74
C LEU A 296 69.78 9.43 -29.06
N LEU A 297 70.80 8.65 -28.70
CA LEU A 297 70.79 7.19 -28.90
C LEU A 297 69.82 6.49 -27.94
N ILE A 298 69.69 6.98 -26.70
CA ILE A 298 68.73 6.45 -25.71
C ILE A 298 67.30 6.66 -26.22
N GLU A 299 66.94 7.88 -26.65
CA GLU A 299 65.61 8.15 -27.19
C GLU A 299 65.29 7.27 -28.42
N LYS A 300 66.27 7.07 -29.31
CA LYS A 300 66.11 6.21 -30.49
C LYS A 300 65.95 4.74 -30.08
N ALA A 301 66.72 4.27 -29.11
CA ALA A 301 66.62 2.90 -28.62
C ALA A 301 65.25 2.65 -27.95
N GLU A 302 64.73 3.59 -27.15
CA GLU A 302 63.41 3.48 -26.52
C GLU A 302 62.27 3.46 -27.56
N LYS A 303 62.36 4.28 -28.61
CA LYS A 303 61.41 4.22 -29.75
C LYS A 303 61.46 2.86 -30.45
N GLU A 304 62.64 2.28 -30.64
CA GLU A 304 62.81 0.96 -31.26
C GLU A 304 62.30 -0.18 -30.36
N VAL A 305 62.45 -0.07 -29.03
CA VAL A 305 61.83 -1.00 -28.07
C VAL A 305 60.30 -0.95 -28.17
N ASN A 306 59.72 0.25 -28.20
CA ASN A 306 58.27 0.42 -28.34
C ASN A 306 57.74 -0.07 -29.69
N ALA A 307 58.58 -0.05 -30.74
CA ALA A 307 58.27 -0.58 -32.07
C ALA A 307 58.55 -2.09 -32.22
N ASN A 308 58.92 -2.79 -31.14
CA ASN A 308 59.29 -4.21 -31.12
C ASN A 308 60.50 -4.57 -32.02
N ILE A 309 61.40 -3.62 -32.32
CA ILE A 309 62.61 -3.85 -33.12
C ILE A 309 63.80 -4.09 -32.16
N TYR A 310 63.73 -5.19 -31.41
CA TYR A 310 64.61 -5.44 -30.27
C TYR A 310 66.10 -5.55 -30.63
N GLN A 311 66.43 -6.13 -31.79
CA GLN A 311 67.82 -6.26 -32.23
C GLN A 311 68.50 -4.90 -32.46
N ARG A 312 67.78 -3.93 -33.02
CA ARG A 312 68.33 -2.58 -33.25
C ARG A 312 68.46 -1.82 -31.93
N ALA A 313 67.46 -1.93 -31.05
CA ALA A 313 67.52 -1.33 -29.73
C ALA A 313 68.70 -1.87 -28.91
N LEU A 314 68.94 -3.19 -28.95
CA LEU A 314 70.05 -3.85 -28.27
C LEU A 314 71.41 -3.32 -28.77
N ASN A 315 71.61 -3.23 -30.08
CA ASN A 315 72.84 -2.68 -30.67
C ASN A 315 73.07 -1.22 -30.24
N ARG A 316 72.01 -0.41 -30.15
CA ARG A 316 72.11 0.98 -29.68
C ARG A 316 72.48 1.06 -28.20
N TYR A 317 71.89 0.24 -27.35
CA TYR A 317 72.25 0.20 -25.92
C TYR A 317 73.68 -0.28 -25.69
N GLN A 318 74.16 -1.25 -26.49
CA GLN A 318 75.57 -1.66 -26.47
C GLN A 318 76.51 -0.51 -26.87
N TYR A 319 76.17 0.23 -27.93
CA TYR A 319 76.95 1.38 -28.36
C TYR A 319 76.94 2.52 -27.33
N ILE A 320 75.82 2.74 -26.62
CA ILE A 320 75.75 3.68 -25.49
C ILE A 320 76.73 3.31 -24.38
N LEU A 321 76.86 2.01 -24.05
CA LEU A 321 77.83 1.54 -23.06
C LEU A 321 79.28 1.82 -23.48
N GLU A 322 79.60 1.70 -24.77
CA GLU A 322 80.91 2.05 -25.31
C GLU A 322 81.19 3.55 -25.18
N LEU A 323 80.21 4.40 -25.52
CA LEU A 323 80.32 5.85 -25.34
C LEU A 323 80.46 6.26 -23.86
N TYR A 324 79.88 5.51 -22.93
CA TYR A 324 80.10 5.73 -21.50
C TYR A 324 81.46 5.25 -21.00
N LYS A 325 82.12 4.30 -21.69
CA LYS A 325 83.49 3.88 -21.36
C LYS A 325 84.54 4.88 -21.84
N SER A 326 84.26 5.67 -22.88
CA SER A 326 85.19 6.68 -23.40
C SER A 326 85.25 7.96 -22.55
N ILE A 327 84.33 8.13 -21.59
CA ILE A 327 84.32 9.26 -20.66
C ILE A 327 85.14 8.90 -19.41
N PRO A 328 86.20 9.66 -19.07
CA PRO A 328 87.01 9.40 -17.88
C PRO A 328 86.17 9.57 -16.60
N PRO A 329 86.24 8.60 -15.65
CA PRO A 329 85.45 8.64 -14.41
C PRO A 329 85.83 9.84 -13.51
N GLU A 330 87.03 10.37 -13.66
CA GLU A 330 87.53 11.57 -12.95
C GLU A 330 86.79 12.85 -13.36
N LYS A 331 86.23 12.90 -14.58
CA LYS A 331 85.55 14.09 -15.12
C LYS A 331 84.03 14.02 -14.99
N LEU A 332 83.47 12.81 -15.01
CA LEU A 332 82.04 12.58 -14.80
C LEU A 332 81.81 11.15 -14.29
N ASP A 333 81.19 11.05 -13.12
CA ASP A 333 80.74 9.76 -12.60
C ASP A 333 79.43 9.35 -13.30
N LEU A 334 79.48 8.22 -14.01
CA LEU A 334 78.37 7.64 -14.79
C LEU A 334 78.04 6.22 -14.32
N THR A 335 78.40 5.89 -13.07
CA THR A 335 78.32 4.52 -12.55
C THR A 335 76.87 4.03 -12.45
N SER A 336 75.94 4.91 -12.07
CA SER A 336 74.49 4.64 -12.07
C SER A 336 73.93 4.37 -13.47
N GLU A 337 74.23 5.25 -14.42
CA GLU A 337 73.72 5.23 -15.78
C GLU A 337 74.25 4.01 -16.55
N LYS A 338 75.52 3.64 -16.33
CA LYS A 338 76.11 2.40 -16.86
C LYS A 338 75.36 1.16 -16.36
N LEU A 339 74.90 1.17 -15.11
CA LEU A 339 74.19 0.04 -14.51
C LEU A 339 72.76 -0.08 -15.06
N GLU A 340 72.06 1.04 -15.24
CA GLU A 340 70.73 1.07 -15.86
C GLU A 340 70.75 0.58 -17.31
N ILE A 341 71.72 1.03 -18.12
CA ILE A 341 71.85 0.57 -19.51
C ILE A 341 72.20 -0.92 -19.57
N LYS A 342 73.03 -1.44 -18.66
CA LYS A 342 73.30 -2.89 -18.56
C LYS A 342 72.03 -3.68 -18.29
N LYS A 343 71.21 -3.25 -17.32
CA LYS A 343 69.91 -3.88 -17.04
C LYS A 343 69.01 -3.89 -18.27
N LYS A 344 68.88 -2.76 -18.97
CA LYS A 344 68.08 -2.68 -20.22
C LYS A 344 68.59 -3.64 -21.31
N ILE A 345 69.90 -3.85 -21.41
CA ILE A 345 70.49 -4.81 -22.36
C ILE A 345 70.14 -6.25 -21.96
N ASP A 346 70.27 -6.59 -20.68
CA ASP A 346 69.96 -7.92 -20.19
C ASP A 346 68.47 -8.24 -20.36
N ASP A 347 67.58 -7.28 -20.10
CA ASP A 347 66.14 -7.40 -20.33
C ASP A 347 65.79 -7.58 -21.82
N LEU A 348 66.53 -6.93 -22.73
CA LEU A 348 66.32 -7.05 -24.17
C LEU A 348 66.87 -8.35 -24.75
N LYS A 349 67.98 -8.87 -24.20
CA LYS A 349 68.53 -10.18 -24.58
C LYS A 349 67.57 -11.34 -24.30
N LEU A 350 66.65 -11.18 -23.36
CA LEU A 350 65.62 -12.17 -23.06
C LEU A 350 64.43 -12.11 -24.04
N LYS A 351 64.31 -11.04 -24.84
CA LYS A 351 63.19 -10.77 -25.76
C LYS A 351 63.55 -10.86 -27.24
N VAL A 352 64.85 -10.85 -27.55
CA VAL A 352 65.45 -11.16 -28.86
C VAL A 352 65.60 -12.67 -28.95
#